data_AF-A0A925F2Z0-F1
#
_entry.id   AF-A0A925F2Z0-F1
#
_cell.length_a   1.000
_cell.length_b   1.000
_cell.length_c   1.000
_cell.angle_alpha   90.00
_cell.angle_beta   90.00
_cell.angle_gamma   90.00
#
_symmetry.space_group_name_H-M   'P 1'
#
loop_
_entity.id
_entity.type
_entity.pdbx_description
1 polymer ?
#
loop_
_entity_poly.entity_id
_entity_poly.type
_entity_poly.pdbx_seq_one_letter_code
_entity_poly.pdbx_strand_id
1 'polypeptide(L)'
;MRSSSIAMVLGNTIHLYNISLEDFLQDERLVKHELCHVRQYQQHGFIGFLTRYLWECYRKGYYANKFEVEARETEELDTDCKNCFF
;
A
#
# COMPACT_ATOMS: atom_id res chain seq x y z
N MET A 1 0.90 -22.67 -7.18
CA MET A 1 1.35 -21.84 -6.03
C MET A 1 1.39 -20.41 -6.54
N ARG A 2 0.47 -19.53 -6.12
CA ARG A 2 0.64 -18.09 -6.39
C ARG A 2 1.77 -17.64 -5.47
N SER A 3 2.95 -17.40 -6.04
CA SER A 3 3.98 -16.68 -5.28
C SER A 3 3.38 -15.35 -4.89
N SER A 4 3.34 -15.07 -3.59
CA SER A 4 2.90 -13.78 -3.07
C SER A 4 3.89 -12.73 -3.53
N SER A 5 3.62 -12.13 -4.68
CA SER A 5 4.27 -10.92 -5.15
C SER A 5 4.05 -9.84 -4.09
N ILE A 6 5.13 -9.34 -3.51
CA ILE A 6 5.08 -8.35 -2.43
C ILE A 6 5.89 -7.16 -2.88
N ALA A 7 5.27 -5.98 -2.83
CA ALA A 7 5.98 -4.72 -2.85
C ALA A 7 5.99 -4.17 -1.42
N MET A 8 7.02 -3.39 -1.08
CA MET A 8 7.08 -2.71 0.20
C MET A 8 7.83 -1.40 0.05
N VAL A 9 7.21 -0.32 0.50
CA VAL A 9 7.86 0.99 0.62
C VAL A 9 8.74 1.04 1.87
N LEU A 10 10.04 1.27 1.69
CA LEU A 10 10.98 1.59 2.75
C LEU A 10 11.48 3.04 2.56
N GLY A 11 10.77 3.98 3.17
CA GLY A 11 11.13 5.39 3.15
C GLY A 11 10.87 6.03 1.80
N ASN A 12 11.92 6.21 1.00
CA ASN A 12 11.86 6.82 -0.32
C ASN A 12 12.06 5.81 -1.46
N THR A 13 12.13 4.52 -1.13
CA THR A 13 12.43 3.45 -2.07
C THR A 13 11.38 2.34 -1.98
N ILE A 14 10.89 1.90 -3.13
CA ILE A 14 9.96 0.77 -3.25
C ILE A 14 10.80 -0.48 -3.50
N HIS A 15 10.71 -1.45 -2.61
CA HIS A 15 11.35 -2.75 -2.74
C HIS A 15 10.35 -3.74 -3.32
N LEU A 16 10.66 -4.27 -4.50
CA LEU A 16 9.87 -5.30 -5.17
C LEU A 16 10.46 -6.67 -4.82
N TYR A 17 9.65 -7.56 -4.23
CA TYR A 17 10.04 -8.91 -3.88
C TYR A 17 9.24 -9.92 -4.72
N ASN A 18 9.95 -10.67 -5.55
CA ASN A 18 9.38 -11.70 -6.41
C ASN A 18 8.31 -11.18 -7.41
N ILE A 19 8.42 -9.92 -7.83
CA ILE A 19 7.59 -9.30 -8.86
C ILE A 19 8.47 -8.41 -9.75
N SER A 20 8.28 -8.48 -11.06
CA SER A 20 8.94 -7.59 -12.02
C SER A 20 8.27 -6.22 -11.96
N LEU A 21 9.00 -5.14 -12.30
CA LEU A 21 8.38 -3.80 -12.37
C LEU A 21 7.18 -3.79 -13.33
N GLU A 22 7.26 -4.53 -14.42
CA GLU A 22 6.21 -4.67 -15.43
C GLU A 22 4.95 -5.34 -14.84
N ASP A 23 5.11 -6.46 -14.13
CA ASP A 23 4.02 -7.15 -13.43
C ASP A 23 3.42 -6.27 -12.33
N PHE A 24 4.26 -5.53 -11.60
CA PHE A 24 3.81 -4.58 -10.58
C PHE A 24 2.95 -3.47 -11.19
N LEU A 25 3.40 -2.87 -12.29
CA LEU A 25 2.65 -1.83 -13.01
C LEU A 25 1.38 -2.36 -13.66
N GLN A 26 1.32 -3.66 -13.98
CA GLN A 26 0.13 -4.30 -14.52
C GLN A 26 -0.96 -4.51 -13.46
N ASP A 27 -0.56 -4.68 -12.19
CA ASP A 27 -1.48 -4.87 -11.06
C ASP A 27 -1.81 -3.51 -10.40
N GLU A 28 -2.74 -2.77 -11.00
CA GLU A 28 -3.15 -1.44 -10.53
C GLU A 28 -3.54 -1.41 -9.05
N ARG A 29 -4.09 -2.51 -8.52
CA ARG A 29 -4.46 -2.60 -7.10
C ARG A 29 -3.22 -2.55 -6.22
N LEU A 30 -2.20 -3.34 -6.57
CA LEU A 30 -0.93 -3.36 -5.85
C LEU A 30 -0.20 -2.02 -5.98
N VAL A 31 -0.21 -1.39 -7.16
CA VAL A 31 0.35 -0.04 -7.34
C VAL A 31 -0.33 0.97 -6.42
N LYS A 32 -1.66 0.97 -6.36
CA LYS A 32 -2.45 1.88 -5.52
C LYS A 32 -2.19 1.65 -4.04
N HIS A 33 -2.09 0.38 -3.64
CA HIS A 33 -1.74 -0.02 -2.28
C HIS A 33 -0.38 0.57 -1.85
N GLU A 34 0.68 0.32 -2.63
CA GLU A 34 2.01 0.84 -2.34
C GLU A 34 2.06 2.37 -2.41
N LEU A 35 1.36 2.98 -3.36
CA LEU A 35 1.33 4.44 -3.50
C LEU A 35 0.63 5.10 -2.29
N CYS A 36 -0.36 4.43 -1.69
CA CYS A 36 -0.95 4.86 -0.43
C CYS A 36 0.09 4.86 0.70
N HIS A 37 0.89 3.78 0.81
CA HIS A 37 2.00 3.76 1.75
C HIS A 37 3.04 4.84 1.47
N VAL A 38 3.41 5.11 0.20
CA VAL A 38 4.31 6.23 -0.15
C VAL A 38 3.74 7.56 0.35
N ARG A 39 2.44 7.82 0.15
CA ARG A 39 1.79 9.05 0.62
C ARG A 39 1.80 9.14 2.14
N GLN A 40 1.48 8.06 2.85
CA GLN A 40 1.54 8.00 4.31
C GLN A 40 2.96 8.22 4.84
N TYR A 41 3.96 7.64 4.17
CA TYR A 41 5.38 7.86 4.44
C TYR A 41 5.81 9.32 4.20
N GLN A 42 5.31 9.97 3.14
CA GLN A 42 5.56 11.39 2.90
C GLN A 42 4.90 12.29 3.94
N GLN A 43 3.67 11.97 4.38
CA GLN A 43 2.93 12.76 5.36
C GLN A 43 3.48 12.64 6.78
N HIS A 44 3.92 11.45 7.19
CA HIS A 44 4.38 11.18 8.55
C HIS A 44 5.90 11.05 8.70
N GLY A 45 6.63 10.97 7.59
CA GLY A 45 8.06 10.68 7.55
C GLY A 45 8.37 9.20 7.84
N PHE A 46 9.54 8.72 7.40
CA PHE A 46 9.95 7.32 7.54
C PHE A 46 9.83 6.77 8.96
N ILE A 47 10.44 7.47 9.92
CA ILE A 47 10.48 7.03 11.32
C ILE A 47 9.12 7.24 12.00
N GLY A 48 8.42 8.33 11.68
CA GLY A 48 7.11 8.64 12.26
C GLY A 48 6.04 7.63 11.84
N PHE A 49 6.03 7.23 10.57
CA PHE A 49 5.14 6.20 10.07
C PHE A 49 5.48 4.84 10.68
N LEU A 50 6.74 4.39 10.60
CA LEU A 50 7.12 3.06 11.06
C LEU A 50 6.86 2.85 12.55
N THR A 51 7.15 3.85 13.39
CA THR A 51 6.86 3.78 14.83
C THR A 51 5.36 3.72 15.13
N ARG A 52 4.54 4.53 14.44
CA ARG A 52 3.07 4.48 14.58
C ARG A 52 2.50 3.17 14.06
N TYR A 53 3.01 2.68 12.94
CA TYR A 53 2.60 1.43 12.31
C TYR A 53 2.91 0.24 13.21
N LEU A 54 4.15 0.13 13.71
CA LEU A 54 4.54 -0.93 14.65
C LEU A 54 3.77 -0.85 15.97
N TRP A 55 3.53 0.36 16.48
CA TRP A 55 2.71 0.54 17.67
C TRP A 55 1.27 0.08 17.45
N GLU A 56 0.59 0.57 16.41
CA GLU A 56 -0.78 0.15 16.09
C GLU A 56 -0.85 -1.36 15.82
N CYS A 57 0.13 -1.94 15.12
CA CYS A 57 0.25 -3.39 14.93
C CYS A 57 0.39 -4.15 16.26
N TYR A 58 1.23 -3.67 17.17
CA TYR A 58 1.39 -4.29 18.49
C TYR A 58 0.11 -4.19 19.32
N ARG A 59 -0.62 -3.07 19.21
CA ARG A 59 -1.80 -2.80 20.03
C ARG A 59 -3.09 -3.42 19.50
N LYS A 60 -3.28 -3.46 18.18
CA LYS A 60 -4.52 -3.89 17.50
C LYS A 60 -4.33 -5.10 16.58
N GLY A 61 -3.09 -5.47 16.27
CA GLY A 61 -2.78 -6.46 15.25
C GLY A 61 -2.61 -5.84 13.85
N TYR A 62 -1.97 -6.61 12.97
CA TYR A 62 -1.69 -6.23 11.59
C TYR A 62 -2.96 -5.89 10.79
N TYR A 63 -4.01 -6.71 10.93
CA TYR A 63 -5.25 -6.55 10.16
C TYR A 63 -6.08 -5.32 10.52
N ALA A 64 -5.93 -4.79 11.74
CA ALA A 64 -6.66 -3.63 12.23
C ALA A 64 -5.80 -2.36 12.22
N ASN A 65 -4.64 -2.42 11.57
CA ASN A 65 -3.79 -1.27 11.40
C ASN A 65 -4.47 -0.29 10.42
N LYS A 66 -4.68 0.94 10.85
CA LYS A 66 -5.34 1.98 10.04
C LYS A 66 -4.67 2.19 8.69
N PHE A 67 -3.35 2.03 8.65
CA PHE A 67 -2.58 2.20 7.42
C PHE A 67 -2.88 1.10 6.38
N GLU A 68 -3.03 -0.14 6.82
CA GLU A 68 -3.43 -1.27 5.96
C GLU A 68 -4.88 -1.15 5.50
N VAL A 69 -5.76 -0.64 6.39
CA VAL A 69 -7.17 -0.40 6.05
C VAL A 69 -7.28 0.66 4.97
N GLU A 70 -6.60 1.79 5.11
CA GLU A 70 -6.60 2.88 4.13
C GLU A 70 -6.02 2.44 2.77
N ALA A 71 -4.97 1.60 2.79
CA ALA A 71 -4.41 1.01 1.58
C ALA A 71 -5.43 0.10 0.87
N ARG A 72 -6.20 -0.71 1.63
CA ARG A 72 -7.29 -1.55 1.07
C ARG A 72 -8.48 -0.74 0.57
N GLU A 73 -8.89 0.31 1.28
CA GLU A 73 -9.96 1.20 0.82
C GLU A 73 -9.59 1.88 -0.51
N THR A 74 -8.30 2.19 -0.69
CA THR A 74 -7.80 2.77 -1.95
C THR A 74 -7.88 1.77 -3.11
N GLU A 75 -7.79 0.46 -2.86
CA GLU A 75 -8.02 -0.56 -3.89
C GLU A 75 -9.49 -0.55 -4.38
N GLU A 76 -10.45 -0.29 -3.49
CA GLU A 76 -11.89 -0.33 -3.81
C GLU A 76 -12.41 0.97 -4.44
N LEU A 77 -11.81 2.12 -4.11
CA LEU A 77 -12.24 3.45 -4.59
C LEU A 77 -12.11 3.64 -6.11
N ASP A 78 -11.36 2.81 -6.82
CA ASP A 78 -11.15 2.94 -8.26
C ASP A 78 -12.26 2.33 -9.13
N THR A 79 -13.13 1.49 -8.56
CA THR A 79 -14.24 0.90 -9.32
C THR A 79 -15.33 1.90 -9.72
N ASP A 80 -15.28 3.15 -9.25
CA ASP A 80 -16.30 4.17 -9.53
C ASP A 80 -15.99 5.08 -10.75
N CYS A 81 -14.75 5.09 -11.25
CA CYS A 81 -14.41 5.89 -12.45
C CYS A 81 -14.67 5.13 -13.78
N LYS A 82 -15.81 4.45 -13.87
CA LYS A 82 -16.36 3.96 -15.15
C LYS A 82 -17.64 4.68 -15.57
N ASN A 83 -18.10 5.69 -14.83
CA ASN A 83 -19.37 6.37 -15.11
C ASN A 83 -19.29 7.87 -15.44
N CYS A 84 -18.11 8.41 -15.74
CA CYS A 84 -17.99 9.74 -16.36
C CYS A 84 -17.63 9.63 -17.85
N PHE A 85 -18.49 8.94 -18.60
CA PHE A 85 -18.68 9.17 -20.03
C PHE A 85 -20.13 9.65 -20.23
N PHE A 86 -20.34 10.95 -20.30
CA PHE A 86 -21.07 11.66 -21.37
C PHE A 86 -21.12 13.17 -21.09
#